data_AF-A0A1G2HNH6-F1
#
_entry.id   AF-A0A1G2HNH6-F1
#
_cell.length_a   1.000
_cell.length_b   1.000
_cell.length_c   1.000
_cell.angle_alpha   90.00
_cell.angle_beta   90.00
_cell.angle_gamma   90.00
#
_symmetry.space_group_name_H-M   'P 1'
#
loop_
_entity.id
_entity.type
_entity.pdbx_description
1 polymer ?
#
loop_
_entity_poly.entity_id
_entity_poly.type
_entity_poly.pdbx_seq_one_letter_code
_entity_poly.pdbx_strand_id
1 'polypeptide(L)' 'MDIFSTLLIVLFIATAIFYIVFFGFIYYWHLKKTSFVVVPVIFTFEFFLTGFLIVVIISLALNYAPYLLKLGGLNL' A
#
# COMPACT_ATOMS: atom_id res chain seq x y z
N MET A 1 -16.76 -0.27 -8.86
CA MET A 1 -15.29 -0.35 -8.73
C MET A 1 -14.93 -1.79 -8.44
N ASP A 2 -13.96 -2.32 -9.16
CA ASP A 2 -13.34 -3.60 -8.88
C ASP A 2 -12.56 -3.58 -7.55
N ILE A 3 -12.29 -4.77 -7.01
CA ILE A 3 -11.58 -4.94 -5.74
C ILE A 3 -10.19 -4.30 -5.82
N PHE A 4 -9.50 -4.45 -6.95
CA PHE A 4 -8.18 -3.86 -7.16
C PHE A 4 -8.24 -2.33 -7.11
N SER A 5 -9.12 -1.68 -7.87
CA SER A 5 -9.29 -0.22 -7.81
C SER A 5 -9.65 0.29 -6.40
N THR A 6 -10.48 -0.44 -5.67
CA THR A 6 -10.84 -0.08 -4.28
C THR A 6 -9.62 -0.12 -3.37
N LEU A 7 -8.88 -1.22 -3.38
CA LEU A 7 -7.66 -1.39 -2.58
C LEU A 7 -6.56 -0.39 -2.96
N LEU A 8 -6.47 -0.03 -4.24
CA LEU A 8 -5.51 0.94 -4.74
C LEU A 8 -5.82 2.37 -4.27
N ILE A 9 -7.10 2.77 -4.19
CA ILE A 9 -7.49 4.04 -3.56
C ILE A 9 -7.15 4.05 -2.07
N VAL A 10 -7.45 2.96 -1.36
CA VAL A 10 -7.11 2.82 0.07
C VAL A 10 -5.60 2.94 0.27
N LEU A 11 -4.80 2.31 -0.59
CA LEU A 11 -3.34 2.40 -0.55
C LEU A 11 -2.85 3.84 -0.74
N PHE A 12 -3.40 4.60 -1.70
CA PHE A 12 -3.01 6.00 -1.90
C PHE A 12 -3.34 6.87 -0.69
N ILE A 13 -4.52 6.69 -0.10
CA ILE A 13 -4.92 7.42 1.12
C ILE A 13 -3.97 7.07 2.27
N ALA A 14 -3.70 5.78 2.49
CA ALA A 14 -2.78 5.33 3.54
C ALA A 14 -1.35 5.88 3.33
N THR A 15 -0.89 5.91 2.08
CA THR A 15 0.43 6.44 1.70
C THR A 15 0.52 7.94 1.96
N ALA A 16 -0.52 8.69 1.64
CA ALA A 16 -0.58 10.12 1.93
C ALA A 16 -0.56 10.40 3.44
N ILE A 17 -1.33 9.64 4.22
CA ILE A 17 -1.34 9.75 5.69
C ILE A 17 0.05 9.42 6.24
N PHE A 18 0.67 8.33 5.79
CA PHE A 18 2.01 7.93 6.20
C PHE A 18 3.03 9.04 5.94
N TYR A 19 3.04 9.61 4.73
CA TYR A 19 3.92 10.72 4.39
C TYR A 19 3.77 11.91 5.33
N ILE A 20 2.53 12.35 5.58
CA ILE A 20 2.24 13.52 6.42
C ILE A 20 2.72 13.27 7.86
N VAL A 21 2.40 12.11 8.42
CA VAL A 21 2.76 11.75 9.80
C VAL A 21 4.28 11.64 9.93
N PHE A 22 4.93 10.93 9.01
CA PHE A 22 6.36 10.71 9.04
C PHE A 22 7.16 12.00 8.80
N PHE A 23 6.70 12.85 7.89
CA PHE A 23 7.23 14.20 7.70
C PHE A 23 7.10 15.04 8.98
N GLY A 24 5.95 14.97 9.66
CA GLY A 24 5.74 15.66 10.94
C GLY A 24 6.72 15.23 12.02
N PHE A 25 7.02 13.93 12.12
CA PHE A 25 8.04 13.42 13.05
C PHE A 25 9.45 13.92 12.69
N ILE A 26 9.81 13.89 11.41
CA ILE A 26 11.12 14.38 10.96
C ILE A 26 11.27 15.89 11.20
N TYR A 27 10.19 16.67 11.01
CA TYR A 27 10.11 18.10 11.37
C TYR A 27 10.42 18.33 12.85
N TYR A 28 9.71 17.61 13.71
CA TYR A 28 9.81 17.78 15.15
C TYR A 28 11.21 17.44 15.70
N TRP A 29 11.89 16.46 15.09
CA TRP A 29 13.21 16.02 15.53
C TRP A 29 14.41 16.78 14.94
N HIS A 30 14.18 17.88 14.23
CA HIS A 30 15.24 18.76 13.70
C HIS A 30 16.35 18.02 12.93
N LEU A 31 16.02 16.95 12.21
CA LEU A 31 16.96 16.24 11.35
C LEU A 31 17.50 17.18 10.25
N LYS A 32 18.79 17.03 9.91
CA LYS A 32 19.50 17.96 9.00
C LYS A 32 18.77 18.18 7.67
N LYS A 33 18.87 19.40 7.13
CA LYS A 33 18.08 19.93 5.99
C LYS A 33 17.99 19.03 4.75
N THR A 34 19.04 18.29 4.39
CA THR A 34 19.02 17.39 3.21
C THR A 34 18.17 16.13 3.44
N SER A 35 18.12 15.65 4.69
CA SER A 35 17.27 14.53 5.11
C SER A 35 15.80 14.93 5.24
N PHE A 36 15.48 16.22 5.18
CA PHE A 36 14.16 16.73 5.54
C PHE A 36 13.06 16.39 4.53
N VAL A 37 13.41 16.31 3.25
CA VAL A 37 12.48 16.01 2.16
C VAL A 37 12.76 14.63 1.56
N VAL A 38 14.04 14.30 1.37
CA VAL A 38 14.46 13.05 0.72
C VAL A 38 14.06 11.83 1.54
N VAL A 39 14.26 11.86 2.86
CA VAL A 39 13.95 10.72 3.74
C VAL A 39 12.45 10.42 3.74
N PRO A 40 11.54 11.38 4.01
CA PRO A 40 10.11 11.10 3.95
C PRO A 40 9.64 10.54 2.61
N VAL A 41 10.17 11.05 1.50
CA VAL A 41 9.81 10.60 0.16
C VAL A 41 10.25 9.15 -0.09
N ILE A 42 11.49 8.79 0.25
CA ILE A 42 12.00 7.41 0.06
C ILE A 42 11.20 6.42 0.91
N PHE A 43 11.00 6.71 2.19
CA PHE A 43 10.23 5.83 3.07
C PHE A 43 8.77 5.69 2.63
N THR A 44 8.17 6.77 2.14
CA THR A 44 6.80 6.73 1.60
C THR A 44 6.73 5.91 0.31
N PHE A 45 7.76 5.98 -0.53
CA PHE A 45 7.86 5.17 -1.73
C PHE A 45 8.02 3.68 -1.40
N GLU A 46 8.86 3.32 -0.43
CA GLU A 46 9.00 1.95 0.06
C GLU A 46 7.69 1.42 0.67
N PHE A 47 7.01 2.25 1.46
CA PHE A 47 5.68 1.94 2.00
C PHE A 47 4.67 1.68 0.88
N PHE A 48 4.64 2.54 -0.13
CA PHE A 48 3.77 2.38 -1.29
C PHE A 48 4.08 1.10 -2.06
N LEU A 49 5.35 0.81 -2.35
CA LEU A 49 5.77 -0.40 -3.07
C LEU A 49 5.35 -1.67 -2.32
N THR A 50 5.59 -1.70 -1.01
CA THR A 50 5.22 -2.85 -0.17
C THR A 50 3.71 -3.01 -0.11
N GLY A 51 2.97 -1.92 0.11
CA GLY A 51 1.52 -1.94 0.11
C GLY A 51 0.93 -2.32 -1.25
N PHE A 52 1.53 -1.86 -2.34
CA PHE A 52 1.13 -2.21 -3.71
C PHE A 52 1.28 -3.70 -3.98
N LEU A 53 2.40 -4.29 -3.57
CA LEU A 53 2.62 -5.73 -3.68
C LEU A 53 1.55 -6.52 -2.91
N ILE A 54 1.19 -6.09 -1.70
CA ILE A 54 0.10 -6.69 -0.91
C ILE A 54 -1.24 -6.57 -1.63
N VAL A 55 -1.57 -5.39 -2.16
CA VAL A 55 -2.82 -5.16 -2.92
C VAL A 55 -2.90 -6.09 -4.13
N VAL A 56 -1.81 -6.26 -4.87
CA VAL A 56 -1.74 -7.17 -6.03
C VAL A 56 -1.98 -8.61 -5.60
N ILE A 57 -1.31 -9.08 -4.54
CA ILE A 57 -1.47 -10.45 -4.03
C ILE A 57 -2.92 -10.70 -3.59
N ILE A 58 -3.52 -9.80 -2.81
CA ILE A 58 -4.91 -9.91 -2.37
C ILE A 58 -5.86 -9.91 -3.56
N SER A 59 -5.64 -9.03 -4.52
CA SER A 59 -6.49 -8.93 -5.72
C SER A 59 -6.42 -10.20 -6.55
N LEU A 60 -5.24 -10.78 -6.73
CA LEU A 60 -5.07 -12.07 -7.40
C LEU A 60 -5.78 -13.18 -6.63
N ALA A 61 -5.55 -13.28 -5.32
CA ALA A 61 -6.17 -14.31 -4.49
C ALA A 61 -7.71 -14.26 -4.59
N LEU A 62 -8.31 -13.08 -4.47
CA LEU A 62 -9.77 -12.94 -4.49
C LEU A 62 -10.37 -13.15 -5.89
N ASN A 63 -9.70 -12.72 -6.96
CA ASN A 63 -10.21 -12.93 -8.31
C ASN A 63 -10.11 -14.39 -8.77
N TYR A 64 -9.05 -15.10 -8.37
CA TYR A 64 -8.83 -16.50 -8.77
C TYR A 64 -9.36 -17.53 -7.77
N ALA A 65 -9.66 -17.14 -6.52
CA ALA A 65 -10.27 -18.02 -5.52
C ALA A 65 -11.50 -18.79 -6.03
N PRO A 66 -12.54 -18.17 -6.64
CA PRO A 66 -13.72 -18.91 -7.07
C PRO A 66 -13.40 -19.95 -8.16
N TYR A 67 -12.42 -19.67 -9.03
CA TYR A 67 -11.96 -20.63 -10.03
C TYR A 67 -11.23 -21.82 -9.39
N LEU A 68 -10.32 -21.55 -8.46
CA LEU A 68 -9.57 -22.59 -7.74
C LEU A 68 -10.47 -23.48 -6.88
N LEU A 69 -11.51 -22.90 -6.26
CA LEU A 69 -12.49 -23.62 -5.46
C LEU A 69 -13.35 -24.54 -6.34
N LYS A 70 -13.81 -24.06 -7.51
CA LYS A 70 -14.52 -24.89 -8.49
C LYS A 70 -13.66 -26.04 -9.02
N LEU A 71 -12.38 -25.80 -9.29
CA LEU A 71 -11.43 -26.84 -9.71
C LEU A 71 -11.26 -27.93 -8.64
N GLY A 72 -11.33 -27.56 -7.36
CA GLY A 72 -11.25 -28.47 -6.22
C GLY A 72 -12.54 -29.25 -5.90
N GLY A 73 -13.59 -29.11 -6.71
CA GLY A 73 -14.87 -29.81 -6.51
C GLY A 73 -15.81 -29.16 -5.47
N LEU A 74 -15.47 -27.97 -4.96
CA LEU A 74 -16.35 -27.17 -4.12
C LEU A 74 -17.26 -26.32 -5.03
N ASN A 75 -18.53 -26.74 -5.11
CA ASN A 75 -19.58 -25.93 -5.74
C ASN A 75 -19.99 -24.82 -4.77
N LEU A 76 -19.47 -23.61 -5.00
CA LEU A 76 -19.99 -22.35 -4.46
C LEU A 76 -20.82 -21.63 -5.53
#